data_AF-A0A429ER64-F1
#
_entry.id   AF-A0A429ER64-F1
#
_cell.length_a   1.000
_cell.length_b   1.000
_cell.length_c   1.000
_cell.angle_alpha   90.00
_cell.angle_beta   90.00
_cell.angle_gamma   90.00
#
_symmetry.space_group_name_H-M   'P 1'
#
loop_
_entity.id
_entity.type
_entity.pdbx_description
1 polymer ?
#
loop_
_entity_poly.entity_id
_entity_poly.type
_entity_poly.pdbx_seq_one_letter_code
_entity_poly.pdbx_strand_id
1 'polypeptide(L)' 'ILRSAYTRHAEDDDYAQPRALWENVLSGTDRAHLVSNIVGHASAPEVTSDMRKRVVEYWENVHKDLGRGVAEGLGVGD' A
#
# COMPACT_ATOMS: atom_id res chain seq x y z
N ILE A 1 27.11 17.50 -9.92
CA ILE A 1 26.20 16.34 -9.87
C ILE A 1 24.99 16.69 -10.71
N LEU A 2 24.75 15.99 -11.82
CA LEU A 2 23.59 16.20 -12.67
C LEU A 2 22.39 15.49 -12.02
N ARG A 3 21.30 16.20 -11.71
CA ARG A 3 20.00 15.59 -11.38
C ARG A 3 19.17 15.60 -12.65
N SER A 4 18.98 14.43 -13.29
CA SER A 4 17.96 14.25 -14.32
C SER A 4 16.95 13.22 -13.84
N ALA A 5 15.68 13.41 -14.20
CA ALA A 5 14.66 12.39 -13.99
C ALA A 5 14.96 11.17 -14.87
N TYR A 6 14.56 9.98 -14.40
CA TYR A 6 14.62 8.75 -15.19
C TYR A 6 13.79 8.91 -16.48
N THR A 7 14.24 8.31 -17.58
CA THR A 7 13.45 8.32 -18.83
C THR A 7 12.30 7.36 -18.66
N ARG A 8 11.07 7.88 -18.55
CA ARG A 8 9.87 7.05 -18.36
C ARG A 8 9.65 6.08 -19.53
N HIS A 9 9.49 4.80 -19.21
CA HIS A 9 8.95 3.77 -20.10
C HIS A 9 7.42 3.70 -20.01
N ALA A 10 6.80 3.01 -20.98
CA ALA A 10 5.34 3.00 -21.14
C ALA A 10 4.58 2.38 -19.95
N GLU A 11 5.25 1.51 -19.18
CA GLU A 11 4.67 0.82 -18.02
C GLU A 11 5.12 1.42 -16.68
N ASP A 12 5.84 2.55 -16.72
CA ASP A 12 6.36 3.19 -15.51
C ASP A 12 5.23 3.91 -14.76
N ASP A 13 4.67 3.22 -13.78
CA ASP A 13 3.94 3.80 -12.67
C ASP A 13 4.48 3.28 -11.33
N ASP A 14 4.11 3.96 -10.23
CA ASP A 14 4.62 3.64 -8.90
C ASP A 14 3.94 2.41 -8.25
N TYR A 15 2.95 1.79 -8.92
CA TYR A 15 2.01 0.84 -8.32
C TYR A 15 1.86 -0.50 -9.07
N ALA A 16 2.30 -0.59 -10.33
CA ALA A 16 2.09 -1.73 -11.21
C ALA A 16 2.83 -2.96 -10.71
N GLN A 17 4.09 -2.82 -10.30
CA GLN A 17 4.86 -3.94 -9.77
C GLN A 17 4.37 -4.41 -8.40
N PRO A 18 4.10 -3.54 -7.42
CA PRO A 18 3.45 -3.96 -6.17
C PRO A 18 2.08 -4.62 -6.39
N ARG A 19 1.29 -4.14 -7.35
CA ARG A 19 0.02 -4.76 -7.74
C ARG A 19 0.24 -6.15 -8.31
N ALA A 20 1.20 -6.31 -9.22
CA ALA A 20 1.55 -7.61 -9.78
C ALA A 20 2.04 -8.60 -8.71
N LEU A 21 2.81 -8.15 -7.72
CA LEU A 21 3.18 -8.96 -6.55
C LEU A 21 1.93 -9.43 -5.80
N TRP A 22 1.02 -8.51 -5.48
CA TRP A 22 -0.24 -8.83 -4.80
C TRP A 22 -1.08 -9.85 -5.58
N GLU A 23 -1.37 -9.57 -6.84
CA GLU A 23 -2.32 -10.33 -7.66
C GLU A 23 -1.77 -11.68 -8.12
N ASN A 24 -0.50 -11.72 -8.53
CA ASN A 24 0.04 -12.83 -9.32
C ASN A 24 1.04 -13.69 -8.55
N VAL A 25 1.51 -13.25 -7.38
CA VAL A 25 2.54 -13.96 -6.61
C VAL A 25 2.06 -14.35 -5.22
N LEU A 26 1.47 -13.42 -4.46
CA LEU A 26 1.09 -13.69 -3.08
C LEU A 26 -0.11 -14.63 -2.98
N SER A 27 0.00 -15.64 -2.12
CA SER A 27 -1.13 -16.49 -1.74
C SER A 27 -2.13 -15.73 -0.86
N GLY A 28 -3.32 -16.29 -0.65
CA GLY A 28 -4.30 -15.72 0.27
C GLY A 28 -3.75 -15.53 1.70
N THR A 29 -2.94 -16.48 2.18
CA THR A 29 -2.26 -16.39 3.48
C THR A 29 -1.22 -15.27 3.49
N ASP A 30 -0.40 -15.14 2.44
CA ASP A 30 0.60 -14.08 2.36
C ASP A 30 -0.04 -12.69 2.28
N ARG A 31 -1.15 -12.56 1.55
CA ARG A 31 -1.95 -11.34 1.48
C ARG A 31 -2.49 -10.94 2.85
N ALA A 32 -3.02 -11.89 3.61
CA ALA A 32 -3.48 -11.65 4.98
C ALA A 32 -2.33 -11.22 5.91
N HIS A 33 -1.17 -11.87 5.82
CA HIS A 33 0.02 -11.46 6.57
C HIS A 33 0.51 -10.07 6.19
N LEU A 34 0.52 -9.73 4.89
CA LEU A 34 0.92 -8.40 4.41
C LEU A 34 0.02 -7.31 4.99
N VAL A 35 -1.31 -7.50 4.93
CA VAL A 35 -2.28 -6.58 5.55
C VAL A 35 -1.99 -6.43 7.04
N SER A 36 -1.85 -7.54 7.77
CA SER A 36 -1.57 -7.53 9.21
C SER A 36 -0.28 -6.77 9.55
N ASN A 37 0.78 -6.96 8.77
CA ASN A 37 2.06 -6.30 8.99
C ASN A 37 1.97 -4.79 8.75
N ILE A 38 1.29 -4.36 7.68
CA ILE A 38 1.05 -2.96 7.39
C ILE A 38 0.25 -2.31 8.51
N VAL A 39 -0.86 -2.93 8.90
CA VAL A 39 -1.73 -2.43 9.99
C VAL A 39 -0.95 -2.33 11.29
N GLY A 40 -0.18 -3.36 11.65
CA GLY A 40 0.65 -3.37 12.85
C GLY A 40 1.65 -2.21 12.87
N HIS A 41 2.35 -1.98 11.76
CA HIS A 41 3.31 -0.88 11.64
C HIS A 41 2.62 0.50 11.68
N ALA A 42 1.56 0.68 10.87
CA ALA A 42 0.84 1.94 10.76
C ALA A 42 -0.08 2.24 11.97
N SER A 43 -0.19 1.31 12.92
CA SER A 43 -0.90 1.53 14.18
C SER A 43 -0.07 2.22 15.25
N ALA A 44 1.23 2.43 15.02
CA ALA A 44 2.14 3.01 16.00
C ALA A 44 1.62 4.38 16.54
N PRO A 45 1.88 4.72 17.82
CA PRO A 45 1.34 5.92 18.47
C PRO A 45 1.65 7.23 17.74
N GLU A 46 2.80 7.31 17.09
CA GLU A 46 3.26 8.46 16.31
C GLU A 46 2.53 8.64 14.97
N VAL A 47 1.81 7.62 14.49
CA VAL A 47 1.06 7.69 13.22
C VAL A 47 -0.29 8.35 13.47
N THR A 48 -0.35 9.63 13.12
CA THR A 48 -1.55 10.47 13.24
C THR A 48 -2.71 9.98 12.38
N SER A 49 -3.93 10.42 12.70
CA SER A 49 -5.14 10.09 11.93
C SER A 49 -5.03 10.48 10.45
N ASP A 50 -4.49 11.66 10.15
CA ASP A 50 -4.30 12.12 8.77
C ASP A 50 -3.23 11.30 8.03
N MET A 51 -2.20 10.82 8.73
CA MET A 51 -1.23 9.89 8.14
C MET A 51 -1.89 8.55 7.82
N ARG A 52 -2.76 8.02 8.69
CA ARG A 52 -3.48 6.75 8.44
C ARG A 52 -4.35 6.83 7.18
N LYS A 53 -5.05 7.95 6.95
CA LYS A 53 -5.82 8.17 5.71
C LYS A 53 -4.93 8.08 4.46
N ARG A 54 -3.75 8.70 4.49
CA ARG A 54 -2.77 8.64 3.39
C ARG A 54 -2.17 7.24 3.21
N VAL A 55 -1.96 6.50 4.30
CA VAL A 55 -1.52 5.09 4.24
C VAL A 55 -2.57 4.25 3.51
N VAL A 56 -3.86 4.42 3.83
CA VAL A 56 -4.95 3.73 3.13
C VAL A 56 -4.97 4.11 1.66
N GLU A 57 -4.94 5.41 1.33
CA GLU A 57 -4.91 5.90 -0.04
C GLU A 57 -3.74 5.30 -0.85
N TYR A 58 -2.54 5.27 -0.27
CA TYR A 58 -1.37 4.69 -0.90
C TYR A 58 -1.56 3.20 -1.23
N TRP A 59 -2.07 2.42 -0.30
CA TRP A 59 -2.30 0.99 -0.50
C TRP A 59 -3.49 0.70 -1.42
N GLU A 60 -4.50 1.58 -1.48
CA GLU A 60 -5.56 1.52 -2.48
C GLU A 60 -5.06 1.76 -3.90
N ASN A 61 -4.06 2.64 -4.08
CA ASN A 61 -3.41 2.84 -5.37
C ASN A 61 -2.66 1.60 -5.83
N VAL A 62 -2.11 0.81 -4.89
CA VAL A 62 -1.54 -0.52 -5.18
C VAL A 62 -2.64 -1.49 -5.57
N HIS A 63 -3.62 -1.75 -4.71
CA HIS A 63 -4.75 -2.64 -5.01
C HIS A 63 -5.96 -2.37 -4.09
N LYS A 64 -7.18 -2.43 -4.62
CA LYS A 64 -8.40 -2.10 -3.85
C LYS A 64 -8.64 -3.01 -2.64
N ASP A 65 -8.46 -4.32 -2.79
CA ASP A 65 -8.64 -5.24 -1.65
C ASP A 65 -7.55 -5.07 -0.59
N LEU A 66 -6.33 -4.69 -0.99
CA LEU A 66 -5.24 -4.42 -0.05
C LEU A 66 -5.54 -3.13 0.74
N GLY A 67 -5.88 -2.05 0.03
CA GLY A 67 -6.28 -0.79 0.66
C GLY A 67 -7.46 -0.97 1.62
N ARG A 68 -8.51 -1.71 1.22
CA ARG A 68 -9.66 -2.01 2.09
C ARG A 68 -9.25 -2.76 3.36
N GLY A 69 -8.45 -3.82 3.25
CA GLY A 69 -8.00 -4.56 4.43
C GLY A 69 -7.15 -3.70 5.39
N VAL A 70 -6.33 -2.80 4.84
CA VAL A 70 -5.56 -1.83 5.64
C VAL A 70 -6.48 -0.80 6.30
N ALA A 71 -7.50 -0.31 5.59
CA ALA A 71 -8.48 0.64 6.10
C ALA A 71 -9.25 0.05 7.29
N GLU A 72 -9.77 -1.16 7.14
CA GLU A 72 -10.46 -1.92 8.19
C GLU A 72 -9.55 -2.09 9.42
N GLY A 73 -8.32 -2.55 9.22
CA GLY A 73 -7.38 -2.79 10.32
C GLY A 73 -6.94 -1.52 11.05
N LEU A 74 -6.89 -0.37 10.37
CA LEU A 74 -6.56 0.92 10.98
C LEU A 74 -7.79 1.65 11.56
N GLY A 75 -9.00 1.11 11.38
CA GLY A 75 -10.23 1.78 11.76
C GLY A 75 -10.49 3.07 10.96
N VAL A 76 -10.08 3.08 9.70
CA VAL A 76 -10.26 4.21 8.78
C VAL A 76 -11.43 3.87 7.84
N GLY A 77 -12.64 4.27 8.24
CA GLY A 77 -13.89 4.16 7.47
C GLY A 77 -15.09 4.10 8.43
N ASP A 78 -16.17 4.87 8.26
CA ASP A 78 -16.51 5.86 7.23
C ASP A 78 -15.87 7.25 7.42
#